data_AF-A0A1V6MRM2-F1
#
_entry.id   AF-A0A1V6MRM2-F1
#
_cell.length_a   1.000
_cell.length_b   1.000
_cell.length_c   1.000
_cell.angle_alpha   90.00
_cell.angle_beta   90.00
_cell.angle_gamma   90.00
#
_symmetry.space_group_name_H-M   'P 1'
#
loop_
_entity.id
_entity.type
_entity.pdbx_description
1 polymer ?
#
loop_
_entity_poly.entity_id
_entity_poly.type
_entity_poly.pdbx_seq_one_letter_code
_entity_poly.pdbx_strand_id
1 'polypeptide(L)'
;MANKLTLAILGPGGIGGLLAGLLSRAGHHVICLSGEDTAGHLRTHGLRVRSARFGDFTASVAADTELRVPVDAVLVTVKHTALDAALTRVPSAALGDALLVPFLNGVEHPAALRARYGPEAVAPAVIRVESTRVAPGVIEHASPFAEVDLTGDQVSRPRLDALARALTEAGPTTRVLPDETAALWAKMAFLAPFALLTTRHALPLGEIRTRHREDLTALVAETAAVSRACGAPADPAAALARYDAFPPATRSSMQRDAEAGRPLELDAIGGALLRAADLHGVPVPVAARLVGELREAGY
;
A
#
# COMPACT_ATOMS: atom_id res chain seq x y z
N MET A 1 -1.46 -30.10 4.71
CA MET A 1 -1.36 -29.31 3.46
C MET A 1 -2.30 -28.14 3.64
N ALA A 2 -1.80 -26.90 3.67
CA ALA A 2 -2.66 -25.73 3.72
C ALA A 2 -3.64 -25.76 2.53
N ASN A 3 -4.87 -25.30 2.75
CA ASN A 3 -5.88 -25.31 1.69
C ASN A 3 -5.42 -24.35 0.58
N LYS A 4 -5.28 -24.86 -0.65
CA LYS A 4 -4.79 -24.07 -1.78
C LYS A 4 -5.79 -22.99 -2.14
N LEU A 5 -5.47 -21.74 -1.82
CA LEU A 5 -6.25 -20.57 -2.24
C LEU A 5 -6.08 -20.23 -3.73
N THR A 6 -7.13 -19.65 -4.29
CA THR A 6 -7.17 -18.93 -5.57
C THR A 6 -7.20 -17.43 -5.29
N LEU A 7 -6.20 -16.69 -5.75
CA LEU A 7 -5.98 -15.29 -5.39
C LEU A 7 -5.85 -14.45 -6.66
N ALA A 8 -6.62 -13.37 -6.78
CA ALA A 8 -6.44 -12.38 -7.82
C ALA A 8 -5.57 -11.23 -7.32
N ILE A 9 -4.71 -10.68 -8.18
CA ILE A 9 -3.83 -9.55 -7.89
C ILE A 9 -4.20 -8.42 -8.85
N LEU A 10 -4.91 -7.41 -8.36
CA LEU A 10 -5.26 -6.24 -9.15
C LEU A 10 -4.11 -5.25 -9.17
N GLY A 11 -3.35 -5.26 -10.27
CA GLY A 11 -2.17 -4.43 -10.46
C GLY A 11 -0.87 -5.11 -10.00
N PRO A 12 -0.24 -5.97 -10.83
CA PRO A 12 1.05 -6.61 -10.56
C PRO A 12 2.23 -5.63 -10.71
N GLY A 13 2.20 -4.53 -9.95
CA GLY A 13 3.30 -3.57 -9.78
C GLY A 13 4.35 -4.07 -8.81
N GLY A 14 5.08 -3.18 -8.11
CA GLY A 14 6.08 -3.58 -7.12
C GLY A 14 5.50 -4.48 -6.01
N ILE A 15 4.51 -3.98 -5.28
CA ILE A 15 3.82 -4.75 -4.22
C ILE A 15 3.08 -5.95 -4.80
N GLY A 16 2.21 -5.72 -5.78
CA GLY A 16 1.37 -6.77 -6.36
C GLY A 16 2.19 -7.90 -6.97
N GLY A 17 3.24 -7.57 -7.71
CA GLY A 17 4.14 -8.56 -8.28
C GLY A 17 4.92 -9.34 -7.22
N LEU A 18 5.43 -8.67 -6.17
CA LEU A 18 6.09 -9.39 -5.08
C LEU A 18 5.15 -10.41 -4.43
N LEU A 19 3.93 -9.98 -4.07
CA LEU A 19 2.93 -10.87 -3.45
C LEU A 19 2.50 -11.98 -4.41
N ALA A 20 2.24 -11.67 -5.69
CA ALA A 20 1.88 -12.65 -6.72
C ALA A 20 2.94 -13.76 -6.85
N GLY A 21 4.21 -13.36 -6.93
CA GLY A 21 5.32 -14.29 -7.06
C GLY A 21 5.49 -15.18 -5.83
N LEU A 22 5.43 -14.59 -4.63
CA LEU A 22 5.56 -15.33 -3.37
C LEU A 22 4.41 -16.32 -3.17
N LEU A 23 3.16 -15.88 -3.39
CA LEU A 23 1.97 -16.73 -3.24
C LEU A 23 1.95 -17.86 -4.27
N SER A 24 2.29 -17.59 -5.53
CA SER A 24 2.41 -18.63 -6.57
C SER A 24 3.49 -19.65 -6.21
N ARG A 25 4.67 -19.19 -5.77
CA ARG A 25 5.76 -20.07 -5.32
C ARG A 25 5.37 -20.93 -4.12
N ALA A 26 4.50 -20.45 -3.24
CA ALA A 26 3.94 -21.21 -2.13
C ALA A 26 2.86 -22.23 -2.56
N GLY A 27 2.51 -22.29 -3.85
CA GLY A 27 1.60 -23.28 -4.42
C GLY A 27 0.15 -22.81 -4.60
N HIS A 28 -0.15 -21.55 -4.29
CA HIS A 28 -1.48 -20.96 -4.53
C HIS A 28 -1.73 -20.72 -6.02
N HIS A 29 -3.00 -20.73 -6.42
CA HIS A 29 -3.37 -20.34 -7.77
C HIS A 29 -3.48 -18.81 -7.84
N VAL A 30 -2.60 -18.15 -8.59
CA VAL A 30 -2.53 -16.68 -8.65
C VAL A 30 -2.92 -16.18 -10.04
N ILE A 31 -3.83 -15.21 -10.09
CA ILE A 31 -4.31 -14.54 -11.30
C ILE A 31 -3.96 -13.05 -11.24
N CYS A 32 -3.05 -12.57 -12.07
CA CYS A 32 -2.71 -11.16 -12.16
C CYS A 32 -3.67 -10.42 -13.11
N LEU A 33 -4.40 -9.43 -12.59
CA LEU A 33 -5.31 -8.58 -13.36
C LEU A 33 -4.60 -7.27 -13.74
N SER A 34 -4.52 -6.97 -15.03
CA SER A 34 -3.81 -5.79 -15.54
C SER A 34 -4.32 -5.33 -16.91
N GLY A 35 -3.60 -4.43 -17.59
CA GLY A 35 -3.84 -4.13 -19.02
C GLY A 35 -3.27 -5.25 -19.91
N GLU A 36 -3.73 -5.31 -21.16
CA GLU A 36 -3.42 -6.41 -22.08
C GLU A 36 -1.91 -6.65 -22.26
N ASP A 37 -1.12 -5.60 -22.42
CA ASP A 37 0.33 -5.73 -22.59
C ASP A 37 1.01 -6.43 -21.39
N THR A 38 0.60 -6.06 -20.17
CA THR A 38 1.14 -6.68 -18.95
C THR A 38 0.61 -8.10 -18.80
N ALA A 39 -0.67 -8.34 -19.05
CA ALA A 39 -1.28 -9.66 -18.95
C ALA A 39 -0.65 -10.64 -19.96
N GLY A 40 -0.50 -10.22 -21.22
CA GLY A 40 0.16 -10.98 -22.28
C GLY A 40 1.61 -11.34 -21.91
N HIS A 41 2.39 -10.38 -21.41
CA HIS A 41 3.75 -10.65 -20.98
C HIS A 41 3.80 -11.71 -19.86
N LEU A 42 2.95 -11.58 -18.83
CA LEU A 42 2.92 -12.49 -17.70
C LEU A 42 2.46 -13.91 -18.09
N ARG A 43 1.51 -14.05 -19.02
CA ARG A 43 1.09 -15.37 -19.54
C ARG A 43 2.25 -16.12 -20.20
N THR A 44 3.14 -15.42 -20.90
CA THR A 44 4.24 -16.03 -21.65
C THR A 44 5.50 -16.23 -20.81
N HIS A 45 5.86 -15.26 -19.97
CA HIS A 45 7.16 -15.21 -19.30
C HIS A 45 7.08 -15.45 -17.78
N GLY A 46 5.87 -15.45 -17.22
CA GLY A 46 5.65 -15.46 -15.78
C GLY A 46 6.16 -14.18 -15.11
N LEU A 47 6.51 -14.30 -13.83
CA LEU A 47 6.92 -13.19 -13.00
C LEU A 47 8.28 -13.48 -12.35
N ARG A 48 9.30 -12.68 -12.68
CA ARG A 48 10.63 -12.75 -12.06
C ARG A 48 10.68 -11.88 -10.81
N VAL A 49 11.06 -12.48 -9.69
CA VAL A 49 11.34 -11.78 -8.44
C VAL A 49 12.83 -11.85 -8.15
N ARG A 50 13.44 -10.70 -7.88
CA ARG A 50 14.80 -10.55 -7.37
C ARG A 50 14.74 -10.09 -5.93
N SER A 51 15.33 -10.85 -5.01
CA SER A 51 15.17 -10.62 -3.57
C SER A 51 16.30 -11.24 -2.78
N ALA A 52 17.04 -10.41 -2.03
CA ALA A 52 18.05 -10.93 -1.11
C ALA A 52 17.43 -11.77 0.02
N ARG A 53 16.23 -11.41 0.49
CA ARG A 53 15.52 -12.12 1.58
C ARG A 53 14.91 -13.44 1.12
N PHE A 54 14.34 -13.47 -0.09
CA PHE A 54 13.51 -14.59 -0.57
C PHE A 54 14.20 -15.43 -1.64
N GLY A 55 15.42 -15.06 -2.05
CA GLY A 55 16.09 -15.60 -3.21
C GLY A 55 15.48 -15.09 -4.52
N ASP A 56 16.23 -15.28 -5.61
CA ASP A 56 15.78 -14.96 -6.95
C ASP A 56 15.02 -16.14 -7.55
N PHE A 57 13.84 -15.88 -8.12
CA PHE A 57 13.01 -16.93 -8.71
C PHE A 57 12.07 -16.39 -9.80
N THR A 58 11.58 -17.29 -10.63
CA THR A 58 10.50 -17.00 -11.59
C THR A 58 9.28 -17.82 -11.19
N ALA A 59 8.15 -17.14 -10.99
CA ALA A 59 6.86 -17.76 -10.68
C ALA A 59 5.97 -17.82 -11.92
N SER A 60 5.30 -18.95 -12.12
CA SER A 60 4.23 -19.06 -13.11
C SER A 60 2.95 -18.49 -12.52
N VAL A 61 2.31 -17.55 -13.20
CA VAL A 61 1.06 -16.93 -12.78
C VAL A 61 0.08 -16.94 -13.95
N ALA A 62 -1.21 -17.12 -13.66
CA ALA A 62 -2.23 -16.77 -14.64
C ALA A 62 -2.30 -15.24 -14.75
N ALA A 63 -2.73 -14.73 -15.91
CA ALA A 63 -2.95 -13.30 -16.07
C ALA A 63 -4.06 -13.01 -17.08
N ASP A 64 -4.90 -12.03 -16.73
CA ASP A 64 -6.06 -11.63 -17.49
C ASP A 64 -6.27 -10.11 -17.37
N THR A 65 -7.23 -9.59 -18.13
CA THR A 65 -7.66 -8.20 -18.11
C THR A 65 -8.80 -7.96 -17.13
N GLU A 66 -9.54 -9.01 -16.76
CA GLU A 66 -10.74 -8.95 -15.92
C GLU A 66 -10.91 -10.23 -15.11
N LEU A 67 -11.49 -10.13 -13.92
CA LEU A 67 -11.86 -11.27 -13.10
C LEU A 67 -13.10 -11.98 -13.67
N ARG A 68 -12.94 -13.24 -14.09
CA ARG A 68 -14.01 -14.07 -14.68
C ARG A 68 -14.28 -15.38 -13.95
N VAL A 69 -13.46 -15.69 -12.95
CA VAL A 69 -13.52 -16.95 -12.19
C VAL A 69 -13.65 -16.64 -10.70
N PRO A 70 -14.29 -17.52 -9.91
CA PRO A 70 -14.32 -17.38 -8.46
C PRO A 70 -12.93 -17.40 -7.85
N VAL A 71 -12.72 -16.59 -6.82
CA VAL A 71 -11.46 -16.49 -6.07
C VAL A 71 -11.75 -16.39 -4.57
N ASP A 72 -10.76 -16.68 -3.73
CA ASP A 72 -10.86 -16.51 -2.28
C ASP A 72 -10.60 -15.05 -1.86
N ALA A 73 -9.69 -14.37 -2.58
CA ALA A 73 -9.39 -12.96 -2.35
C ALA A 73 -8.87 -12.25 -3.61
N VAL A 74 -9.13 -10.95 -3.69
CA VAL A 74 -8.57 -10.00 -4.63
C VAL A 74 -7.69 -9.02 -3.86
N LEU A 75 -6.37 -9.06 -4.08
CA LEU A 75 -5.43 -8.10 -3.50
C LEU A 75 -5.35 -6.88 -4.41
N VAL A 76 -5.77 -5.71 -3.92
CA VAL A 76 -5.74 -4.45 -4.68
C VAL A 76 -4.43 -3.73 -4.38
N THR A 77 -3.51 -3.78 -5.34
CA THR A 77 -2.11 -3.31 -5.18
C THR A 77 -1.74 -2.24 -6.21
N VAL A 78 -2.77 -1.62 -6.78
CA VAL A 78 -2.71 -0.53 -7.74
C VAL A 78 -2.51 0.80 -6.98
N LYS A 79 -1.92 1.81 -7.61
CA LYS A 79 -1.80 3.14 -6.98
C LYS A 79 -3.18 3.79 -6.87
N HIS A 80 -3.35 4.67 -5.88
CA HIS A 80 -4.61 5.37 -5.67
C HIS A 80 -5.10 6.11 -6.93
N THR A 81 -4.19 6.71 -7.69
CA THR A 81 -4.49 7.42 -8.95
C THR A 81 -5.08 6.53 -10.05
N ALA A 82 -4.94 5.21 -9.94
CA ALA A 82 -5.46 4.24 -10.89
C ALA A 82 -6.57 3.35 -10.31
N LEU A 83 -7.01 3.60 -9.06
CA LEU A 83 -7.92 2.70 -8.34
C LEU A 83 -9.25 2.53 -9.09
N ASP A 84 -9.95 3.61 -9.41
CA ASP A 84 -11.26 3.53 -10.06
C ASP A 84 -11.22 2.80 -11.41
N ALA A 85 -10.23 3.14 -12.24
CA ALA A 85 -10.02 2.50 -13.53
C ALA A 85 -9.59 1.03 -13.40
N ALA A 86 -8.92 0.65 -12.30
CA ALA A 86 -8.55 -0.73 -12.04
C ALA A 86 -9.75 -1.56 -11.56
N LEU A 87 -10.62 -0.99 -10.72
CA LEU A 87 -11.79 -1.68 -10.17
C LEU A 87 -12.82 -2.08 -11.23
N THR A 88 -12.78 -1.52 -12.44
CA THR A 88 -13.60 -2.02 -13.57
C THR A 88 -13.25 -3.46 -13.95
N ARG A 89 -12.03 -3.91 -13.63
CA ARG A 89 -11.55 -5.28 -13.87
C ARG A 89 -12.04 -6.29 -12.83
N VAL A 90 -12.73 -5.81 -11.79
CA VAL A 90 -13.27 -6.64 -10.71
C VAL A 90 -14.75 -6.33 -10.54
N PRO A 91 -15.62 -6.83 -11.44
CA PRO A 91 -17.06 -6.68 -11.29
C PRO A 91 -17.55 -7.26 -9.96
N SER A 92 -18.48 -6.60 -9.27
CA SER A 92 -18.98 -7.09 -7.97
C SER A 92 -19.59 -8.50 -8.05
N ALA A 93 -20.24 -8.83 -9.18
CA ALA A 93 -20.76 -10.17 -9.43
C ALA A 93 -19.66 -11.24 -9.54
N ALA A 94 -18.49 -10.89 -10.06
CA ALA A 94 -17.34 -11.79 -10.16
C ALA A 94 -16.58 -11.90 -8.83
N LEU A 95 -16.61 -10.86 -7.99
CA LEU A 95 -16.05 -10.91 -6.65
C LEU A 95 -16.80 -11.93 -5.78
N GLY A 96 -18.15 -11.95 -5.84
CA GLY A 96 -18.96 -12.86 -5.03
C GLY A 96 -18.61 -12.75 -3.54
N ASP A 97 -18.33 -13.89 -2.90
CA ASP A 97 -17.94 -13.96 -1.49
C ASP A 97 -16.42 -13.82 -1.25
N ALA A 98 -15.64 -13.38 -2.24
CA ALA A 98 -14.21 -13.18 -2.07
C ALA A 98 -13.90 -11.98 -1.16
N LEU A 99 -12.74 -12.02 -0.49
CA LEU A 99 -12.22 -10.84 0.19
C LEU A 99 -11.65 -9.84 -0.83
N LEU A 100 -11.95 -8.55 -0.67
CA LEU A 100 -11.29 -7.45 -1.37
C LEU A 100 -10.30 -6.78 -0.41
N VAL A 101 -9.01 -6.89 -0.72
CA VAL A 101 -7.92 -6.58 0.22
C VAL A 101 -7.07 -5.43 -0.33
N PRO A 102 -7.41 -4.16 -0.02
CA PRO A 102 -6.64 -3.04 -0.49
C PRO A 102 -5.32 -2.87 0.27
N PHE A 103 -4.23 -2.72 -0.48
CA PHE A 103 -2.87 -2.43 0.01
C PHE A 103 -2.45 -0.99 -0.28
N LEU A 104 -3.42 -0.09 -0.51
CA LEU A 104 -3.16 1.27 -0.95
C LEU A 104 -2.54 2.13 0.16
N ASN A 105 -1.93 3.24 -0.24
CA ASN A 105 -1.59 4.32 0.66
C ASN A 105 -2.83 5.18 0.97
N GLY A 106 -2.78 5.93 2.07
CA GLY A 106 -3.91 6.72 2.55
C GLY A 106 -4.89 5.95 3.42
N VAL A 107 -5.94 6.65 3.86
CA VAL A 107 -6.90 6.15 4.87
C VAL A 107 -8.35 6.12 4.39
N GLU A 108 -8.66 6.73 3.23
CA GLU A 108 -10.04 6.91 2.76
C GLU A 108 -10.54 5.78 1.84
N HIS A 109 -9.61 5.08 1.20
CA HIS A 109 -9.93 4.02 0.24
C HIS A 109 -10.82 2.88 0.81
N PRO A 110 -10.75 2.47 2.10
CA PRO A 110 -11.63 1.44 2.62
C PRO A 110 -13.11 1.83 2.53
N ALA A 111 -13.46 3.06 2.92
CA ALA A 111 -14.84 3.53 2.89
C ALA A 111 -15.40 3.55 1.46
N ALA A 112 -14.61 4.04 0.51
CA ALA A 112 -14.97 4.04 -0.92
C ALA A 112 -15.18 2.61 -1.46
N LEU A 113 -14.33 1.66 -1.07
CA LEU A 113 -14.44 0.26 -1.48
C LEU A 113 -15.66 -0.43 -0.84
N ARG A 114 -15.95 -0.15 0.43
CA ARG A 114 -17.15 -0.69 1.11
C ARG A 114 -18.44 -0.19 0.47
N ALA A 115 -18.48 1.07 0.06
CA ALA A 115 -19.62 1.63 -0.66
C ALA A 115 -19.88 0.90 -2.00
N ARG A 116 -18.85 0.34 -2.63
CA ARG A 116 -18.94 -0.36 -3.92
C ARG A 116 -19.15 -1.87 -3.81
N TYR A 117 -18.53 -2.53 -2.82
CA TYR A 117 -18.47 -3.99 -2.71
C TYR A 117 -19.15 -4.57 -1.47
N GLY A 118 -19.62 -3.72 -0.56
CA GLY A 118 -20.18 -4.14 0.73
C GLY A 118 -19.13 -4.20 1.85
N PRO A 119 -19.50 -3.87 3.09
CA PRO A 119 -18.60 -3.94 4.25
C PRO A 119 -18.06 -5.35 4.54
N GLU A 120 -18.82 -6.39 4.23
CA GLU A 120 -18.51 -7.80 4.47
C GLU A 120 -17.45 -8.40 3.53
N ALA A 121 -17.07 -7.66 2.49
CA ALA A 121 -16.05 -8.06 1.51
C ALA A 121 -14.70 -7.37 1.76
N VAL A 122 -14.67 -6.16 2.32
CA VAL A 122 -13.46 -5.32 2.34
C VAL A 122 -12.63 -5.53 3.60
N ALA A 123 -11.40 -6.01 3.42
CA ALA A 123 -10.41 -6.26 4.48
C ALA A 123 -9.13 -5.46 4.22
N PRO A 124 -9.03 -4.19 4.68
CA PRO A 124 -7.86 -3.37 4.40
C PRO A 124 -6.56 -3.93 4.96
N ALA A 125 -5.48 -3.69 4.23
CA ALA A 125 -4.16 -4.18 4.55
C ALA A 125 -3.11 -3.07 4.53
N VAL A 126 -2.24 -3.10 5.53
CA VAL A 126 -1.06 -2.25 5.62
C VAL A 126 0.16 -3.10 5.30
N ILE A 127 0.90 -2.73 4.26
CA ILE A 127 2.17 -3.37 3.92
C ILE A 127 3.36 -2.44 4.16
N ARG A 128 4.44 -3.00 4.73
CA ARG A 128 5.75 -2.38 4.86
C ARG A 128 6.76 -3.21 4.07
N VAL A 129 7.21 -2.63 2.96
CA VAL A 129 8.14 -3.27 2.02
C VAL A 129 8.74 -2.21 1.09
N GLU A 130 9.96 -2.43 0.63
CA GLU A 130 10.53 -1.74 -0.52
C GLU A 130 10.56 -2.70 -1.71
N SER A 131 9.59 -2.54 -2.61
CA SER A 131 9.52 -3.34 -3.83
C SER A 131 9.08 -2.50 -5.03
N THR A 132 9.76 -2.70 -6.16
CA THR A 132 9.56 -1.94 -7.39
C THR A 132 9.53 -2.88 -8.58
N ARG A 133 8.65 -2.59 -9.54
CA ARG A 133 8.68 -3.23 -10.86
C ARG A 133 9.68 -2.48 -11.73
N VAL A 134 10.78 -3.14 -12.09
CA VAL A 134 11.91 -2.53 -12.84
C VAL A 134 11.87 -2.81 -14.34
N ALA A 135 11.12 -3.83 -14.76
CA ALA A 135 10.81 -4.13 -16.16
C ALA A 135 9.47 -4.89 -16.22
N PRO A 136 8.84 -5.08 -17.42
CA PRO A 136 7.70 -5.98 -17.56
C PRO A 136 8.00 -7.33 -16.93
N GLY A 137 7.14 -7.79 -16.01
CA GLY A 137 7.30 -9.06 -15.30
C GLY A 137 8.48 -9.14 -14.31
N VAL A 138 9.29 -8.09 -14.10
CA VAL A 138 10.46 -8.13 -13.22
C VAL A 138 10.27 -7.24 -11.98
N ILE A 139 10.28 -7.88 -10.81
CA ILE A 139 10.13 -7.26 -9.50
C ILE A 139 11.47 -7.31 -8.77
N GLU A 140 11.87 -6.16 -8.25
CA GLU A 140 12.99 -6.03 -7.31
C GLU A 140 12.44 -5.77 -5.92
N HIS A 141 12.88 -6.57 -4.95
CA HIS A 141 12.54 -6.44 -3.53
C HIS A 141 13.82 -6.14 -2.74
N ALA A 142 13.94 -4.89 -2.30
CA ALA A 142 15.18 -4.33 -1.73
C ALA A 142 15.20 -4.37 -0.19
N SER A 143 14.04 -4.29 0.47
CA SER A 143 13.98 -4.31 1.92
C SER A 143 14.33 -5.70 2.48
N PRO A 144 15.02 -5.79 3.63
CA PRO A 144 15.26 -7.07 4.31
C PRO A 144 13.99 -7.61 5.01
N PHE A 145 12.86 -6.94 4.82
CA PHE A 145 11.56 -7.26 5.41
C PHE A 145 10.43 -7.16 4.38
N ALA A 146 9.39 -7.94 4.59
CA ALA A 146 8.09 -7.76 3.99
C ALA A 146 7.06 -8.09 5.08
N GLU A 147 6.30 -7.08 5.51
CA GLU A 147 5.35 -7.22 6.62
C GLU A 147 3.98 -6.77 6.18
N VAL A 148 2.96 -7.54 6.55
CA VAL A 148 1.56 -7.26 6.25
C VAL A 148 0.76 -7.27 7.54
N ASP A 149 0.02 -6.19 7.79
CA ASP A 149 -1.04 -6.18 8.80
C ASP A 149 -2.38 -6.16 8.07
N LEU A 150 -3.17 -7.22 8.26
CA LEU A 150 -4.53 -7.32 7.78
C LEU A 150 -5.49 -6.80 8.85
N THR A 151 -6.57 -6.17 8.40
CA THR A 151 -7.68 -5.70 9.23
C THR A 151 -8.98 -6.11 8.55
N GLY A 152 -10.09 -6.14 9.29
CA GLY A 152 -11.35 -6.58 8.71
C GLY A 152 -12.36 -7.00 9.75
N ASP A 153 -12.87 -6.03 10.51
CA ASP A 153 -13.80 -6.28 11.62
C ASP A 153 -15.16 -6.79 11.13
N GLN A 154 -15.52 -6.44 9.90
CA GLN A 154 -16.81 -6.77 9.28
C GLN A 154 -16.74 -7.98 8.34
N VAL A 155 -15.55 -8.55 8.11
CA VAL A 155 -15.38 -9.70 7.21
C VAL A 155 -15.38 -11.01 8.00
N SER A 156 -15.57 -12.13 7.30
CA SER A 156 -15.48 -13.46 7.91
C SER A 156 -14.07 -13.72 8.46
N ARG A 157 -13.98 -13.89 9.79
CA ARG A 157 -12.73 -14.20 10.47
C ARG A 157 -12.02 -15.45 9.92
N PRO A 158 -12.72 -16.58 9.64
CA PRO A 158 -12.10 -17.73 8.98
C PRO A 158 -11.46 -17.41 7.61
N ARG A 159 -12.11 -16.58 6.77
CA ARG A 159 -11.54 -16.15 5.47
C ARG A 159 -10.29 -15.29 5.68
N LEU A 160 -10.35 -14.35 6.62
CA LEU A 160 -9.23 -13.46 6.94
C LEU A 160 -8.02 -14.24 7.48
N ASP A 161 -8.26 -15.18 8.40
CA ASP A 161 -7.21 -16.05 8.96
C ASP A 161 -6.62 -16.99 7.90
N ALA A 162 -7.43 -17.48 6.95
CA ALA A 162 -6.93 -18.28 5.83
C ALA A 162 -5.98 -17.47 4.93
N LEU A 163 -6.34 -16.23 4.60
CA LEU A 163 -5.46 -15.33 3.86
C LEU A 163 -4.19 -14.99 4.65
N ALA A 164 -4.31 -14.70 5.94
CA ALA A 164 -3.16 -14.40 6.80
C ALA A 164 -2.17 -15.56 6.85
N ARG A 165 -2.66 -16.80 6.94
CA ARG A 165 -1.83 -18.02 6.87
C ARG A 165 -1.16 -18.15 5.51
N ALA A 166 -1.89 -17.99 4.41
CA ALA A 166 -1.32 -18.07 3.07
C ALA A 166 -0.21 -17.04 2.83
N LEU A 167 -0.40 -15.80 3.28
CA LEU A 167 0.64 -14.76 3.22
C LEU A 167 1.84 -15.10 4.12
N THR A 168 1.60 -15.62 5.33
CA THR A 168 2.69 -16.04 6.24
C THR A 168 3.53 -17.16 5.65
N GLU A 169 2.89 -18.20 5.13
CA GLU A 169 3.54 -19.36 4.51
C GLU A 169 4.29 -18.98 3.23
N ALA A 170 3.82 -17.96 2.50
CA ALA A 170 4.51 -17.40 1.35
C ALA A 170 5.76 -16.56 1.69
N GLY A 171 5.94 -16.17 2.96
CA GLY A 171 7.16 -15.53 3.47
C GLY A 171 6.99 -14.15 4.15
N PRO A 172 6.02 -13.30 3.78
CA PRO A 172 5.72 -12.08 4.51
C PRO A 172 5.36 -12.33 5.97
N THR A 173 5.90 -11.53 6.90
CA THR A 173 5.45 -11.55 8.30
C THR A 173 4.06 -10.94 8.35
N THR A 174 3.04 -11.77 8.58
CA THR A 174 1.63 -11.34 8.49
C THR A 174 0.95 -11.38 9.85
N ARG A 175 0.18 -10.34 10.18
CA ARG A 175 -0.62 -10.24 11.40
C ARG A 175 -2.05 -9.84 11.05
N VAL A 176 -3.01 -10.25 11.88
CA VAL A 176 -4.38 -9.73 11.84
C VAL A 176 -4.55 -8.81 13.04
N LEU A 177 -4.80 -7.53 12.77
CA LEU A 177 -4.99 -6.50 13.80
C LEU A 177 -6.48 -6.24 14.01
N PRO A 178 -6.89 -5.91 15.26
CA PRO A 178 -8.30 -5.71 15.61
C PRO A 178 -8.84 -4.30 15.36
N ASP A 179 -8.00 -3.36 14.94
CA ASP A 179 -8.37 -1.96 14.76
C ASP A 179 -7.80 -1.44 13.44
N GLU A 180 -8.69 -1.30 12.44
CA GLU A 180 -8.37 -0.77 11.13
C GLU A 180 -7.86 0.67 11.19
N THR A 181 -8.55 1.52 11.94
CA THR A 181 -8.23 2.94 12.07
C THR A 181 -6.84 3.10 12.65
N ALA A 182 -6.52 2.38 13.72
CA ALA A 182 -5.18 2.38 14.31
C ALA A 182 -4.11 1.87 13.32
N ALA A 183 -4.38 0.81 12.57
CA ALA A 183 -3.43 0.25 11.62
C ALA A 183 -3.11 1.24 10.47
N LEU A 184 -4.15 1.80 9.85
CA LEU A 184 -4.01 2.75 8.74
C LEU A 184 -3.32 4.03 9.19
N TRP A 185 -3.73 4.60 10.32
CA TRP A 185 -3.12 5.81 10.85
C TRP A 185 -1.71 5.61 11.39
N ALA A 186 -1.37 4.44 11.94
CA ALA A 186 0.02 4.14 12.31
C ALA A 186 0.96 4.18 11.09
N LYS A 187 0.52 3.69 9.93
CA LYS A 187 1.27 3.85 8.67
C LYS A 187 1.25 5.30 8.20
N MET A 188 0.08 5.95 8.21
CA MET A 188 -0.10 7.31 7.73
C MET A 188 0.74 8.33 8.51
N ALA A 189 0.83 8.18 9.84
CA ALA A 189 1.59 9.04 10.74
C ALA A 189 3.10 9.08 10.41
N PHE A 190 3.64 7.99 9.85
CA PHE A 190 5.00 7.95 9.34
C PHE A 190 5.09 8.29 7.84
N LEU A 191 4.10 7.87 7.05
CA LEU A 191 4.13 8.05 5.60
C LEU A 191 3.95 9.52 5.20
N ALA A 192 3.00 10.24 5.80
CA ALA A 192 2.65 11.59 5.35
C ALA A 192 3.79 12.60 5.53
N PRO A 193 4.43 12.72 6.73
CA PRO A 193 5.55 13.65 6.87
C PRO A 193 6.74 13.27 5.99
N PHE A 194 7.02 11.97 5.89
CA PHE A 194 8.10 11.46 5.07
C PHE A 194 7.90 11.78 3.58
N ALA A 195 6.72 11.46 3.05
CA ALA A 195 6.41 11.65 1.64
C ALA A 195 6.38 13.14 1.27
N LEU A 196 5.67 13.97 2.04
CA LEU A 196 5.51 15.39 1.74
C LEU A 196 6.87 16.11 1.74
N LEU A 197 7.68 15.95 2.78
CA LEU A 197 8.95 16.67 2.90
C LEU A 197 9.99 16.20 1.89
N THR A 198 10.18 14.89 1.74
CA THR A 198 11.19 14.36 0.80
C THR A 198 10.86 14.69 -0.64
N THR A 199 9.58 14.67 -1.00
CA THR A 199 9.13 15.05 -2.35
C THR A 199 9.29 16.55 -2.56
N ARG A 200 8.84 17.37 -1.60
CA ARG A 200 8.85 18.83 -1.71
C ARG A 200 10.26 19.40 -1.87
N HIS A 201 11.22 18.87 -1.12
CA HIS A 201 12.59 19.35 -1.15
C HIS A 201 13.48 18.58 -2.13
N ALA A 202 12.99 17.47 -2.71
CA ALA A 202 13.79 16.53 -3.50
C ALA A 202 15.07 16.07 -2.75
N LEU A 203 14.93 15.85 -1.44
CA LEU A 203 16.03 15.48 -0.54
C LEU A 203 15.73 14.15 0.16
N PRO A 204 16.74 13.30 0.42
CA PRO A 204 16.56 12.09 1.20
C PRO A 204 16.29 12.42 2.69
N LEU A 205 15.77 11.44 3.42
CA LEU A 205 15.32 11.64 4.82
C LEU A 205 16.40 12.23 5.74
N GLY A 206 17.67 11.84 5.55
CA GLY A 206 18.79 12.35 6.36
C GLY A 206 18.97 13.87 6.25
N GLU A 207 18.77 14.42 5.05
CA GLU A 207 18.83 15.86 4.82
C GLU A 207 17.58 16.55 5.35
N ILE A 208 16.39 15.94 5.20
CA ILE A 208 15.13 16.47 5.77
C ILE A 208 15.25 16.61 7.29
N ARG A 209 15.66 15.56 8.01
CA ARG A 209 15.69 15.57 9.47
C ARG A 209 16.80 16.45 10.05
N THR A 210 17.74 16.94 9.23
CA THR A 210 18.82 17.85 9.66
C THR A 210 18.55 19.29 9.23
N ARG A 211 18.24 19.54 7.96
CA ARG A 211 18.05 20.89 7.38
C ARG A 211 16.63 21.42 7.47
N HIS A 212 15.65 20.52 7.54
CA HIS A 212 14.22 20.83 7.62
C HIS A 212 13.61 20.25 8.92
N ARG A 213 14.39 20.26 10.02
CA ARG A 213 13.99 19.64 11.29
C ARG A 213 12.74 20.28 11.90
N GLU A 214 12.60 21.59 11.79
CA GLU A 214 11.44 22.32 12.30
C GLU A 214 10.16 21.87 11.58
N ASP A 215 10.18 21.86 10.24
CA ASP A 215 9.07 21.36 9.43
C ASP A 215 8.76 19.89 9.70
N LEU A 216 9.77 19.02 9.84
CA LEU A 216 9.56 17.62 10.22
C LEU A 216 8.89 17.50 11.59
N THR A 217 9.35 18.26 12.58
CA THR A 217 8.82 18.22 13.95
C THR A 217 7.37 18.69 13.98
N ALA A 218 7.06 19.81 13.32
CA ALA A 218 5.72 20.35 13.23
C ALA A 218 4.78 19.40 12.49
N LEU A 219 5.19 18.88 11.33
CA LEU A 219 4.36 17.99 10.52
C LEU A 219 4.07 16.66 11.20
N VAL A 220 5.03 16.11 11.97
CA VAL A 220 4.80 14.93 12.82
C VAL A 220 3.79 15.24 13.93
N ALA A 221 3.90 16.40 14.58
CA ALA A 221 2.95 16.80 15.61
C ALA A 221 1.53 17.01 15.06
N GLU A 222 1.40 17.68 13.91
CA GLU A 222 0.14 17.88 13.18
C GLU A 222 -0.49 16.54 12.80
N THR A 223 0.28 15.65 12.16
CA THR A 223 -0.22 14.34 11.74
C THR A 223 -0.63 13.48 12.93
N ALA A 224 0.10 13.54 14.05
CA ALA A 224 -0.27 12.86 15.29
C ALA A 224 -1.56 13.43 15.91
N ALA A 225 -1.79 14.75 15.82
CA ALA A 225 -3.02 15.37 16.28
C ALA A 225 -4.22 14.90 15.45
N VAL A 226 -4.10 14.87 14.12
CA VAL A 226 -5.15 14.35 13.23
C VAL A 226 -5.42 12.87 13.50
N SER A 227 -4.37 12.05 13.62
CA SER A 227 -4.50 10.62 13.94
C SER A 227 -5.31 10.39 15.23
N ARG A 228 -5.00 11.13 16.31
CA ARG A 228 -5.75 11.05 17.58
C ARG A 228 -7.20 11.49 17.42
N ALA A 229 -7.46 12.54 16.65
CA ALA A 229 -8.81 13.02 16.39
C ALA A 229 -9.64 11.98 15.60
N CYS A 230 -9.00 11.22 14.72
CA CYS A 230 -9.61 10.09 14.01
C CYS A 230 -9.76 8.82 14.87
N GLY A 231 -9.36 8.83 16.15
CA GLY A 231 -9.49 7.69 17.07
C GLY A 231 -8.30 6.72 17.07
N ALA A 232 -7.20 7.04 16.39
CA ALA A 232 -5.99 6.21 16.37
C ALA A 232 -4.91 6.74 17.32
N PRO A 233 -4.19 5.87 18.06
CA PRO A 233 -3.11 6.29 18.93
C PRO A 233 -1.94 6.88 18.13
N ALA A 234 -1.38 7.98 18.61
CA ALA A 234 -0.17 8.57 18.03
C ALA A 234 0.72 9.22 19.10
N ASP A 235 2.00 8.87 19.04
CA ASP A 235 3.07 9.42 19.87
C ASP A 235 4.08 10.17 18.95
N PRO A 236 4.04 11.51 18.91
CA PRO A 236 4.92 12.28 18.06
C PRO A 236 6.41 12.17 18.47
N ALA A 237 6.71 11.94 19.75
CA ALA A 237 8.10 11.77 20.20
C ALA A 237 8.67 10.44 19.71
N ALA A 238 7.90 9.36 19.82
CA ALA A 238 8.29 8.06 19.26
C ALA A 238 8.42 8.10 17.73
N ALA A 239 7.53 8.83 17.05
CA ALA A 239 7.62 9.03 15.61
C ALA A 239 8.90 9.78 15.20
N LEU A 240 9.27 10.85 15.91
CA LEU A 240 10.53 11.57 15.68
C LEU A 240 11.76 10.70 15.94
N ALA A 241 11.77 9.93 17.05
CA ALA A 241 12.85 9.00 17.33
C ALA A 241 13.01 7.95 16.20
N ARG A 242 11.90 7.49 15.61
CA ARG A 242 11.94 6.60 14.45
C ARG A 242 12.52 7.28 13.21
N TYR A 243 12.20 8.55 12.96
CA TYR A 243 12.84 9.32 11.88
C TYR A 243 14.33 9.50 12.09
N ASP A 244 14.77 9.68 13.33
CA ASP A 244 16.19 9.86 13.69
C ASP A 244 17.00 8.55 13.54
N ALA A 245 16.37 7.40 13.76
CA ALA A 245 16.99 6.10 13.57
C ALA A 245 16.95 5.57 12.12
N PHE A 246 16.12 6.14 11.25
CA PHE A 246 15.94 5.63 9.89
C PHE A 246 17.20 5.83 9.02
N PRO A 247 17.48 4.98 8.02
CA PRO A 247 18.66 5.17 7.17
C PRO A 247 18.64 6.53 6.44
N PRO A 248 19.76 7.27 6.42
CA PRO A 248 19.78 8.66 5.94
C PRO A 248 19.53 8.78 4.43
N ALA A 249 19.91 7.77 3.63
CA ALA A 249 19.75 7.75 2.18
C ALA A 249 18.32 7.37 1.72
N THR A 250 17.41 7.06 2.64
CA THR A 250 16.06 6.62 2.29
C THR A 250 15.26 7.73 1.61
N ARG A 251 14.63 7.37 0.50
CA ARG A 251 13.70 8.18 -0.28
C ARG A 251 12.28 7.62 -0.17
N SER A 252 11.27 8.48 -0.16
CA SER A 252 9.88 8.02 -0.17
C SER A 252 9.48 7.50 -1.56
N SER A 253 8.43 6.67 -1.65
CA SER A 253 7.90 6.25 -2.95
C SER A 253 7.42 7.43 -3.78
N MET A 254 6.76 8.41 -3.13
CA MET A 254 6.27 9.62 -3.79
C MET A 254 7.42 10.47 -4.35
N GLN A 255 8.54 10.59 -3.64
CA GLN A 255 9.74 11.26 -4.15
C GLN A 255 10.28 10.54 -5.40
N ARG A 256 10.40 9.20 -5.36
CA ARG A 256 10.85 8.41 -6.53
C ARG A 256 9.90 8.49 -7.71
N ASP A 257 8.62 8.74 -7.47
CA ASP A 257 7.64 8.98 -8.53
C ASP A 257 7.83 10.37 -9.14
N ALA A 258 8.05 11.39 -8.32
CA ALA A 258 8.37 12.74 -8.79
C ALA A 258 9.65 12.78 -9.62
N GLU A 259 10.73 12.14 -9.14
CA GLU A 259 12.01 11.99 -9.87
C GLU A 259 11.85 11.29 -11.23
N ALA A 260 10.87 10.39 -11.34
CA ALA A 260 10.58 9.64 -12.55
C ALA A 260 9.47 10.26 -13.43
N GLY A 261 8.96 11.46 -13.07
CA GLY A 261 7.88 12.13 -13.80
C GLY A 261 6.55 11.35 -13.79
N ARG A 262 6.30 10.53 -12.76
CA ARG A 262 5.08 9.73 -12.62
C ARG A 262 4.04 10.47 -11.78
N PRO A 263 2.72 10.19 -11.98
CA PRO A 263 1.69 10.73 -11.11
C PRO A 263 1.92 10.39 -9.64
N LEU A 264 1.76 11.39 -8.77
CA LEU A 264 1.95 11.26 -7.33
C LEU A 264 0.67 10.78 -6.64
N GLU A 265 0.84 10.16 -5.47
CA GLU A 265 -0.27 9.87 -4.56
C GLU A 265 -0.52 11.03 -3.57
N LEU A 266 -0.30 12.27 -4.03
CA LEU A 266 -0.39 13.47 -3.19
C LEU A 266 -1.79 13.62 -2.58
N ASP A 267 -2.85 13.37 -3.35
CA ASP A 267 -4.21 13.46 -2.82
C ASP A 267 -4.51 12.36 -1.79
N ALA A 268 -4.07 11.12 -2.02
CA ALA A 268 -4.30 10.01 -1.10
C ALA A 268 -3.51 10.13 0.22
N ILE A 269 -2.43 10.92 0.23
CA ILE A 269 -1.58 11.14 1.39
C ILE A 269 -1.86 12.54 1.96
N GLY A 270 -1.37 13.58 1.30
CA GLY A 270 -1.54 14.96 1.75
C GLY A 270 -3.00 15.40 1.74
N GLY A 271 -3.72 15.15 0.64
CA GLY A 271 -5.15 15.49 0.54
C GLY A 271 -6.01 14.84 1.62
N ALA A 272 -5.83 13.53 1.84
CA ALA A 272 -6.52 12.77 2.88
C ALA A 272 -6.21 13.30 4.29
N LEU A 273 -4.94 13.68 4.57
CA LEU A 273 -4.57 14.29 5.84
C LEU A 273 -5.30 15.63 6.05
N LEU A 274 -5.36 16.49 5.02
CA LEU A 274 -6.05 17.77 5.10
C LEU A 274 -7.57 17.61 5.29
N ARG A 275 -8.20 16.68 4.57
CA ARG A 275 -9.64 16.39 4.72
C ARG A 275 -9.97 15.85 6.11
N ALA A 276 -9.14 14.96 6.65
CA ALA A 276 -9.30 14.46 8.02
C ALA A 276 -9.11 15.59 9.06
N ALA A 277 -8.14 16.47 8.84
CA ALA A 277 -7.92 17.62 9.72
C ALA A 277 -9.12 18.57 9.73
N ASP A 278 -9.67 18.89 8.55
CA ASP A 278 -10.85 19.74 8.40
C ASP A 278 -12.09 19.14 9.08
N LEU A 279 -12.37 17.84 8.85
CA LEU A 279 -13.47 17.12 9.47
C LEU A 279 -13.46 17.19 10.99
N HIS A 280 -12.27 17.20 11.60
CA HIS A 280 -12.09 17.21 13.05
C HIS A 280 -11.70 18.59 13.62
N GLY A 281 -11.62 19.63 12.80
CA GLY A 281 -11.22 20.97 13.24
C GLY A 281 -9.79 21.05 13.79
N VAL A 282 -8.87 20.21 13.31
CA VAL A 282 -7.47 20.18 13.75
C VAL A 282 -6.62 21.12 12.87
N PRO A 283 -5.95 22.15 13.43
CA PRO A 283 -5.07 23.01 12.65
C PRO A 283 -3.84 22.25 12.12
N VAL A 284 -3.58 22.34 10.81
CA VAL A 284 -2.44 21.69 10.14
C VAL A 284 -1.70 22.63 9.17
N PRO A 285 -1.21 23.80 9.64
CA PRO A 285 -0.62 24.81 8.76
C PRO A 285 0.59 24.33 7.96
N VAL A 286 1.45 23.49 8.52
CA VAL A 286 2.63 22.97 7.79
C VAL A 286 2.21 21.96 6.73
N ALA A 287 1.29 21.04 7.05
CA ALA A 287 0.75 20.12 6.06
C ALA A 287 0.06 20.87 4.91
N ALA A 288 -0.78 21.87 5.23
CA ALA A 288 -1.50 22.66 4.24
C ALA A 288 -0.54 23.41 3.31
N ARG A 289 0.49 24.05 3.88
CA ARG A 289 1.55 24.73 3.13
C ARG A 289 2.28 23.76 2.18
N LEU A 290 2.76 22.62 2.68
CA LEU A 290 3.54 21.67 1.86
C LEU A 290 2.70 21.05 0.74
N VAL A 291 1.43 20.73 1.00
CA VAL A 291 0.51 20.23 -0.04
C VAL A 291 0.24 21.31 -1.08
N GLY A 292 0.05 22.56 -0.66
CA GLY A 292 -0.10 23.71 -1.57
C GLY A 292 1.11 23.90 -2.47
N GLU A 293 2.31 23.95 -1.89
CA GLU A 293 3.57 24.11 -2.64
C GLU A 293 3.81 22.96 -3.63
N LEU A 294 3.43 21.72 -3.29
CA LEU A 294 3.52 20.58 -4.21
C LEU A 294 2.53 20.70 -5.38
N ARG A 295 1.29 21.16 -5.13
CA ARG A 295 0.30 21.40 -6.18
C ARG A 295 0.73 22.52 -7.13
N GLU A 296 1.28 23.61 -6.59
CA GLU A 296 1.83 24.72 -7.37
C GLU A 296 3.02 24.28 -8.25
N ALA A 297 3.80 23.30 -7.80
CA ALA A 297 4.87 22.68 -8.57
C ALA A 297 4.36 21.72 -9.68
N GLY A 298 3.03 21.56 -9.83
CA GLY A 298 2.41 20.76 -10.89
C GLY A 298 2.16 19.29 -10.53
N TYR A 299 2.12 18.96 -9.23
CA TYR A 299 1.84 17.60 -8.75
C TYR A 299 0.41 17.38 -8.23
#